data_AF-A0A081PKH2-F1
#
_entry.id   AF-A0A081PKH2-F1
#
_cell.length_a   1.000
_cell.length_b   1.000
_cell.length_c   1.000
_cell.angle_alpha   90.00
_cell.angle_beta   90.00
_cell.angle_gamma   90.00
#
_symmetry.space_group_name_H-M   'P 1'
#
loop_
_entity.id
_entity.type
_entity.pdbx_description
1 polymer ?
#
loop_
_entity_poly.entity_id
_entity_poly.type
_entity_poly.pdbx_seq_one_letter_code
_entity_poly.pdbx_strand_id
1 'polypeptide(L)'
;MRSFRIKPILKAMDFSTILPTKIEFICTTQVLDKILCDKAGIKWDQQLADGLEEKVKHYFVVKTNMEYNVVSSHILDPFMKEHSIKVMIHQSDKAKKCIQHYLKALK
;
A
#
# COMPACT_ATOMS: atom_id res chain seq x y z
N MET A 1 5.37 -2.79 23.48
CA MET A 1 5.73 -3.21 22.10
C MET A 1 5.08 -2.26 21.12
N ARG A 2 5.87 -1.55 20.29
CA ARG A 2 5.33 -0.70 19.21
C ARG A 2 4.84 -1.62 18.10
N SER A 3 3.59 -1.47 17.68
CA SER A 3 2.99 -2.27 16.61
C SER A 3 3.72 -1.97 15.29
N PHE A 4 4.34 -2.98 14.68
CA PHE A 4 5.02 -2.86 13.37
C PHE A 4 4.04 -2.71 12.21
N ARG A 5 2.77 -3.03 12.44
CA ARG A 5 1.73 -2.98 11.42
C ARG A 5 1.43 -1.52 11.10
N ILE A 6 1.64 -1.16 9.84
CA ILE A 6 1.13 0.09 9.30
C ILE A 6 -0.41 0.03 9.35
N LYS A 7 -1.00 0.71 10.34
CA LYS A 7 -2.45 0.85 10.41
C LYS A 7 -2.90 1.84 9.34
N PRO A 8 -3.87 1.48 8.48
CA PRO A 8 -4.38 2.42 7.49
C PRO A 8 -4.97 3.64 8.22
N ILE A 9 -4.55 4.84 7.81
CA ILE A 9 -5.37 6.02 8.05
C ILE A 9 -6.54 5.86 7.09
N LEU A 10 -7.66 5.34 7.61
CA LEU A 10 -8.90 5.14 6.88
C LEU A 10 -9.50 6.51 6.51
N LYS A 11 -8.86 7.24 5.59
CA LYS A 11 -9.61 8.19 4.76
C LYS A 11 -10.33 7.34 3.74
N ALA A 12 -11.65 7.26 3.86
CA ALA A 12 -12.50 6.68 2.83
C ALA A 12 -12.13 7.35 1.51
N MET A 13 -11.45 6.61 0.61
CA MET A 13 -11.21 7.12 -0.71
C MET A 13 -12.54 7.06 -1.44
N ASP A 14 -12.98 8.17 -2.02
CA ASP A 14 -14.18 8.16 -2.83
C ASP A 14 -13.86 7.48 -4.16
N PHE A 15 -14.23 6.21 -4.28
CA PHE A 15 -14.00 5.39 -5.47
C PHE A 15 -14.73 5.92 -6.70
N SER A 16 -15.75 6.77 -6.53
CA SER A 16 -16.38 7.47 -7.66
C SER A 16 -15.42 8.44 -8.37
N THR A 17 -14.31 8.80 -7.72
CA THR A 17 -13.31 9.76 -8.25
C THR A 17 -12.01 9.11 -8.71
N ILE A 18 -11.81 7.81 -8.45
CA ILE A 18 -10.60 7.09 -8.85
C ILE A 18 -10.78 6.60 -10.29
N LEU A 19 -10.32 7.42 -11.23
CA LEU A 19 -10.18 6.97 -12.61
C LEU A 19 -8.97 6.02 -12.70
N PRO A 20 -9.10 4.82 -13.32
CA PRO A 20 -7.97 3.89 -13.53
C PRO A 20 -6.75 4.56 -14.16
N THR A 21 -6.99 5.48 -15.09
CA THR A 21 -5.95 6.26 -15.80
C THR A 21 -5.16 7.20 -14.89
N LYS A 22 -5.67 7.49 -13.68
CA LYS A 22 -4.98 8.34 -12.70
C LYS A 22 -4.14 7.54 -11.71
N ILE A 23 -4.13 6.21 -11.79
CA ILE A 23 -3.33 5.35 -10.92
C ILE A 23 -1.93 5.18 -11.52
N GLU A 24 -0.91 5.58 -10.77
CA GLU A 24 0.50 5.49 -11.19
C GLU A 24 1.22 4.29 -10.55
N PHE A 25 0.82 3.88 -9.34
CA PHE A 25 1.41 2.73 -8.66
C PHE A 25 0.42 2.09 -7.68
N ILE A 26 0.45 0.75 -7.58
CA ILE A 26 -0.32 -0.02 -6.59
C ILE A 26 0.58 -1.13 -6.06
N CYS A 27 0.74 -1.24 -4.74
CA CYS A 27 1.34 -2.41 -4.08
C CYS A 27 0.53 -2.84 -2.85
N THR A 28 0.75 -4.05 -2.36
CA THR A 28 0.22 -4.47 -1.05
C THR A 28 0.99 -3.79 0.07
N THR A 29 0.36 -3.54 1.22
CA THR A 29 1.05 -2.94 2.38
C THR A 29 2.17 -3.84 2.92
N GLN A 30 2.12 -5.15 2.69
CA GLN A 30 3.23 -6.07 2.99
C GLN A 30 4.54 -5.65 2.32
N VAL A 31 4.50 -5.03 1.13
CA VAL A 31 5.70 -4.48 0.48
C VAL A 31 6.29 -3.35 1.32
N LEU A 32 5.44 -2.52 1.93
CA LEU A 32 5.87 -1.43 2.82
C LEU A 32 6.39 -1.97 4.16
N ASP A 33 5.71 -2.96 4.72
CA ASP A 33 6.13 -3.64 5.95
C ASP A 33 7.50 -4.30 5.77
N LYS A 34 7.74 -4.96 4.63
CA LYS A 34 9.06 -5.51 4.26
C LYS A 34 10.14 -4.42 4.22
N ILE A 35 9.86 -3.28 3.58
CA ILE A 35 10.81 -2.15 3.53
C ILE A 35 11.13 -1.62 4.95
N LEU A 36 10.15 -1.63 5.86
CA LEU A 36 10.37 -1.25 7.25
C LEU A 36 11.23 -2.29 8.00
N CYS A 37 10.94 -3.58 7.84
CA CYS A 37 11.72 -4.66 8.43
C CYS A 37 13.18 -4.63 7.96
N ASP A 38 13.41 -4.49 6.65
CA ASP A 38 14.75 -4.38 6.07
C ASP A 38 15.52 -3.19 6.67
N LYS A 39 14.86 -2.04 6.86
CA LYS A 39 15.46 -0.85 7.50
C LYS A 39 15.72 -1.03 9.00
N ALA A 40 14.98 -1.90 9.67
CA ALA A 40 15.13 -2.21 11.08
C ALA A 40 16.11 -3.37 11.33
N GLY A 41 16.66 -3.99 10.28
CA GLY A 41 17.50 -5.18 10.39
C GLY A 41 16.74 -6.44 10.82
N ILE A 42 15.42 -6.45 10.64
CA ILE A 42 14.55 -7.59 10.97
C ILE A 42 14.42 -8.47 9.73
N LYS A 43 14.73 -9.76 9.87
CA LYS A 43 14.57 -10.74 8.78
C LYS A 43 13.08 -10.86 8.43
N TRP A 44 12.74 -10.57 7.17
CA TRP A 44 11.40 -10.81 6.64
C TRP A 44 11.21 -12.29 6.32
N ASP A 45 10.16 -12.91 6.87
CA ASP A 45 9.72 -14.26 6.53
C ASP A 45 8.20 -14.32 6.33
N GLN A 46 7.71 -15.45 5.80
CA GLN A 46 6.30 -15.63 5.50
C GLN A 46 5.43 -15.65 6.76
N GLN A 47 5.94 -16.15 7.89
CA GLN A 47 5.18 -16.18 9.15
C GLN A 47 4.92 -14.75 9.67
N LEU A 48 5.91 -13.87 9.57
CA LEU A 48 5.78 -12.46 9.88
C LEU A 48 4.82 -11.77 8.90
N ALA A 49 4.91 -12.08 7.61
CA ALA A 49 3.99 -11.55 6.60
C ALA A 49 2.53 -11.94 6.88
N ASP A 50 2.29 -13.21 7.20
CA ASP A 50 0.97 -13.75 7.52
C ASP A 50 0.45 -13.20 8.86
N GLY A 51 1.32 -13.02 9.85
CA GLY A 51 0.97 -12.42 11.15
C GLY A 51 0.62 -10.93 11.07
N LEU A 52 1.19 -10.21 10.10
CA LEU A 52 0.86 -8.79 9.86
C LEU A 52 -0.41 -8.61 9.02
N GLU A 53 -0.75 -9.59 8.18
CA GLU A 53 -1.94 -9.61 7.33
C GLU A 53 -3.16 -10.18 8.09
N GLU A 54 -3.46 -9.64 9.27
CA GLU A 54 -4.67 -10.06 10.01
C GLU A 54 -5.94 -9.72 9.22
N LYS A 55 -6.55 -10.77 8.68
CA LYS A 55 -7.90 -10.91 8.07
C LYS A 55 -8.21 -10.09 6.81
N VAL A 56 -7.63 -8.90 6.64
CA VAL A 56 -7.94 -7.98 5.53
C VAL A 56 -6.66 -7.45 4.91
N LYS A 57 -6.49 -7.69 3.61
CA LYS A 57 -5.36 -7.17 2.82
C LYS A 57 -5.56 -5.69 2.57
N HIS A 58 -4.47 -4.93 2.56
CA HIS A 58 -4.49 -3.52 2.24
C HIS A 58 -3.55 -3.22 1.08
N TYR A 59 -3.89 -2.21 0.29
CA TYR A 59 -3.14 -1.75 -0.86
C TYR A 59 -2.73 -0.29 -0.68
N PHE A 60 -1.49 0.01 -0.97
CA PHE A 60 -0.98 1.36 -1.12
C PHE A 60 -1.12 1.77 -2.59
N VAL A 61 -1.90 2.81 -2.83
CA VAL A 61 -2.23 3.32 -4.17
C VAL A 61 -1.65 4.72 -4.30
N VAL A 62 -0.90 4.98 -5.36
CA VAL A 62 -0.36 6.28 -5.73
C VAL A 62 -1.01 6.74 -7.02
N LYS A 63 -1.48 7.97 -7.05
CA LYS A 63 -2.04 8.64 -8.22
C LYS A 63 -0.98 9.46 -8.95
N THR A 64 -1.26 9.80 -10.21
CA THR A 64 -0.38 10.56 -11.12
C THR A 64 0.08 11.94 -10.59
N ASN A 65 -0.72 12.55 -9.71
CA ASN A 65 -0.45 13.84 -9.07
C ASN A 65 0.27 13.73 -7.72
N MET A 66 0.91 12.58 -7.43
CA MET A 66 1.59 12.29 -6.15
C MET A 66 0.67 12.23 -4.92
N GLU A 67 -0.66 12.20 -5.11
CA GLU A 67 -1.55 11.77 -4.03
C GLU A 67 -1.41 10.26 -3.80
N TYR A 68 -1.44 9.82 -2.54
CA TYR A 68 -1.41 8.40 -2.23
C TYR A 68 -2.36 8.08 -1.08
N ASN A 69 -2.86 6.85 -1.03
CA ASN A 69 -3.76 6.36 0.00
C ASN A 69 -3.57 4.86 0.26
N VAL A 70 -3.96 4.40 1.45
CA VAL A 70 -4.06 2.97 1.77
C VAL A 70 -5.52 2.56 1.75
N VAL A 71 -5.82 1.46 1.05
CA VAL A 71 -7.18 0.99 0.76
C VAL A 71 -7.33 -0.47 1.16
N SER A 72 -8.49 -0.87 1.68
CA SER A 72 -8.79 -2.27 1.94
C SER A 72 -9.08 -3.04 0.65
N SER A 73 -8.67 -4.30 0.61
CA SER A 73 -8.91 -5.20 -0.53
C SER A 73 -10.39 -5.41 -0.82
N HIS A 74 -11.25 -5.37 0.20
CA HIS A 74 -12.70 -5.49 0.02
C HIS A 74 -13.28 -4.47 -0.96
N ILE A 75 -12.68 -3.27 -1.03
CA ILE A 75 -13.16 -2.22 -1.94
C ILE A 75 -12.31 -2.18 -3.21
N LEU A 76 -11.00 -2.39 -3.11
CA LEU A 76 -10.11 -2.27 -4.26
C LEU A 76 -10.14 -3.48 -5.19
N ASP A 77 -10.30 -4.70 -4.67
CA ASP A 77 -10.24 -5.92 -5.49
C ASP A 77 -11.35 -5.96 -6.56
N PRO A 78 -12.63 -5.64 -6.23
CA PRO A 78 -13.68 -5.55 -7.25
C PRO A 78 -13.37 -4.52 -8.33
N PHE A 79 -12.91 -3.33 -7.91
CA PHE A 79 -12.54 -2.24 -8.82
C PHE A 79 -11.36 -2.62 -9.74
N MET A 80 -10.32 -3.24 -9.18
CA MET A 80 -9.18 -3.71 -9.96
C MET A 80 -9.59 -4.77 -10.97
N LYS A 81 -10.50 -5.68 -10.59
CA LYS A 81 -11.03 -6.71 -11.48
C LYS A 81 -11.88 -6.11 -12.61
N GLU A 82 -12.76 -5.17 -12.29
CA GLU A 82 -13.63 -4.48 -13.26
C GLU A 82 -12.80 -3.70 -14.30
N HIS A 83 -11.77 -3.00 -13.86
CA HIS A 83 -10.93 -2.17 -14.72
C HIS A 83 -9.65 -2.85 -15.22
N SER A 84 -9.50 -4.16 -15.00
CA SER A 84 -8.31 -4.95 -15.37
C SER A 84 -6.98 -4.35 -14.88
N ILE A 85 -7.00 -3.72 -13.71
CA ILE A 85 -5.83 -3.09 -13.08
C ILE A 85 -5.02 -4.18 -12.36
N LYS A 86 -3.73 -4.24 -12.64
CA LYS A 86 -2.81 -5.17 -11.97
C LYS A 86 -1.99 -4.43 -10.92
N VAL A 87 -1.63 -5.16 -9.85
CA VAL A 87 -0.63 -4.69 -8.89
C VAL A 87 0.67 -4.40 -9.63
N MET A 88 1.21 -3.20 -9.46
CA MET A 88 2.41 -2.76 -10.15
C MET A 88 3.61 -3.01 -9.26
N ILE A 89 4.51 -3.87 -9.72
CA ILE A 89 5.74 -4.21 -8.98
C ILE A 89 6.83 -3.16 -9.26
N HIS A 90 6.80 -2.52 -10.43
CA HIS A 90 7.78 -1.49 -10.80
C HIS A 90 7.44 -0.15 -10.14
N GLN A 91 8.36 0.37 -9.33
CA GLN A 91 8.19 1.64 -8.62
C GLN A 91 8.68 2.79 -9.50
N SER A 92 7.76 3.67 -9.95
CA SER A 92 8.14 4.96 -10.53
C SER A 92 8.88 5.82 -9.48
N ASP A 93 9.67 6.80 -9.92
CA ASP A 93 10.37 7.69 -8.97
C ASP A 93 9.40 8.51 -8.12
N LYS A 94 8.22 8.84 -8.63
CA LYS A 94 7.15 9.45 -7.84
C LYS A 94 6.59 8.49 -6.79
N ALA A 95 6.37 7.22 -7.16
CA ALA A 95 5.94 6.19 -6.21
C ALA A 95 6.96 6.00 -5.08
N LYS A 96 8.26 5.97 -5.38
CA LYS A 96 9.33 5.92 -4.38
C LYS A 96 9.26 7.12 -3.41
N LYS A 97 9.07 8.33 -3.93
CA LYS A 97 8.91 9.55 -3.10
C LYS A 97 7.70 9.44 -2.17
N CYS A 98 6.56 8.98 -2.69
CA CYS A 98 5.33 8.78 -1.90
C CYS A 98 5.52 7.73 -0.80
N ILE A 99 6.12 6.59 -1.13
CA ILE A 99 6.46 5.53 -0.16
C ILE A 99 7.37 6.09 0.93
N GLN A 100 8.45 6.78 0.56
CA GLN A 100 9.36 7.35 1.54
C GLN A 100 8.69 8.39 2.44
N HIS A 101 7.86 9.26 1.87
CA HIS A 101 7.09 10.24 2.63
C HIS A 101 6.15 9.55 3.62
N TYR A 102 5.40 8.55 3.17
CA TYR A 102 4.50 7.78 4.00
C TYR A 102 5.22 7.04 5.14
N LEU A 103 6.32 6.33 4.84
CA LEU A 103 7.12 5.63 5.84
C LEU A 103 7.76 6.56 6.88
N LYS A 104 8.10 7.80 6.51
CA LYS A 104 8.58 8.82 7.47
C LYS A 104 7.47 9.28 8.41
N ALA A 105 6.25 9.47 7.90
CA ALA A 105 5.10 9.91 8.69
C ALA A 105 4.60 8.88 9.73
N LEU A 106 5.04 7.62 9.60
CA LEU A 106 4.71 6.53 10.54
C LEU A 106 5.66 6.44 11.75
N LYS A 107 6.77 7.20 11.75
CA LYS A 107 7.72 7.28 12.87
C LYS A 107 7.30 8.32 13.89
#